data_AF-T0YQ68-F1
#
_entry.id   AF-T0YQ68-F1
#
_cell.length_a   1.000
_cell.length_b   1.000
_cell.length_c   1.000
_cell.angle_alpha   90.00
_cell.angle_beta   90.00
_cell.angle_gamma   90.00
#
_symmetry.space_group_name_H-M   'P 1'
#
loop_
_entity.id
_entity.type
_entity.pdbx_description
1 polymer ?
#
loop_
_entity_poly.entity_id
_entity_poly.type
_entity_poly.pdbx_seq_one_letter_code
_entity_poly.pdbx_strand_id
1 'polypeptide(L)'
;VDLLGADVDDVVAMGRSLLRDGVVAYQPTLITSDEGEVVRAIDVINRARRTAEGARILGVHLEGPFLSPRRSGTHPAQKLRSPDLDLLERLLAPGGVSTVTLAPELPGAQVLIRAVRGRCVVAIGHSAATAMEARQAFDDGARVVTHLFNAMEPMSARQPGLAAAALSD
;
A
#
# COMPACT_ATOMS: atom_id res chain seq x y z
N VAL A 1 15.68 -8.50 2.37
CA VAL A 1 15.01 -9.40 1.41
C VAL A 1 14.23 -8.53 0.45
N ASP A 2 14.52 -8.61 -0.84
CA ASP A 2 13.69 -7.97 -1.87
C ASP A 2 12.49 -8.89 -2.15
N LEU A 3 11.31 -8.49 -1.68
CA LEU A 3 10.11 -9.33 -1.75
C LEU A 3 9.61 -9.59 -3.18
N LEU A 4 10.00 -8.77 -4.16
CA LEU A 4 9.59 -8.94 -5.56
C LEU A 4 10.37 -10.07 -6.26
N GLY A 5 11.61 -10.31 -5.81
CA GLY A 5 12.48 -11.37 -6.29
C GLY A 5 12.63 -12.55 -5.34
N ALA A 6 12.03 -12.49 -4.14
CA ALA A 6 12.16 -13.50 -3.10
C ALA A 6 11.43 -14.81 -3.44
N ASP A 7 11.96 -15.91 -2.92
CA ASP A 7 11.23 -17.17 -2.82
C ASP A 7 10.58 -17.37 -1.44
N VAL A 8 10.03 -18.57 -1.21
CA VAL A 8 9.34 -18.89 0.05
C VAL A 8 10.31 -18.90 1.24
N ASP A 9 11.52 -19.41 1.05
CA ASP A 9 12.50 -19.57 2.11
C ASP A 9 13.07 -18.21 2.52
N ASP A 10 13.26 -17.31 1.55
CA ASP A 10 13.61 -15.90 1.80
C ASP A 10 12.59 -15.20 2.69
N VAL A 11 11.30 -15.37 2.42
CA VAL A 11 10.21 -14.77 3.21
C VAL A 11 10.15 -15.37 4.61
N VAL A 12 10.35 -16.69 4.75
CA VAL A 12 10.41 -17.35 6.06
C VAL A 12 11.63 -16.87 6.87
N ALA A 13 12.79 -16.74 6.23
CA ALA A 13 14.01 -16.23 6.85
C ALA A 13 13.82 -14.78 7.33
N MET A 14 13.15 -13.94 6.54
CA MET A 14 12.77 -12.58 6.95
C MET A 14 11.88 -12.61 8.20
N GLY A 15 10.85 -13.45 8.22
CA GLY A 15 9.95 -13.60 9.37
C GLY A 15 10.69 -14.04 10.64
N ARG A 16 11.66 -14.96 10.53
CA ARG A 16 12.54 -15.36 11.65
C ARG A 16 13.41 -14.21 12.14
N SER A 17 13.94 -13.39 11.23
CA SER A 17 14.75 -12.23 11.60
C SER A 17 13.93 -11.18 12.34
N LEU A 18 12.76 -10.83 11.80
CA LEU A 18 11.82 -9.90 12.42
C LEU A 18 11.46 -10.34 13.86
N LEU A 19 11.23 -11.64 14.05
CA LEU A 19 10.91 -12.17 15.38
C LEU A 19 12.07 -12.01 16.38
N ARG A 20 13.32 -12.19 15.93
CA ARG A 20 14.50 -11.94 16.78
C ARG A 20 14.60 -10.48 17.22
N ASP A 21 14.12 -9.56 16.40
CA ASP A 21 14.08 -8.12 16.68
C ASP A 21 12.80 -7.69 17.42
N GLY A 22 11.99 -8.64 17.88
CA GLY A 22 10.78 -8.40 18.68
C GLY A 22 9.51 -8.13 17.86
N VAL A 23 9.58 -8.18 16.53
CA VAL A 23 8.40 -8.04 15.65
C VAL A 23 7.68 -9.38 15.57
N VAL A 24 6.52 -9.48 16.23
CA VAL A 24 5.75 -10.74 16.29
C VAL A 24 4.76 -10.92 15.14
N ALA A 25 4.42 -9.83 14.44
CA ALA A 25 3.53 -9.85 13.28
C ALA A 25 3.81 -8.68 12.36
N TYR A 26 3.61 -8.86 11.06
CA TYR A 26 3.90 -7.84 10.05
C TYR A 26 3.12 -8.07 8.75
N GLN A 27 3.14 -7.06 7.88
CA GLN A 27 2.62 -7.13 6.51
C GLN A 27 3.80 -6.95 5.53
N PRO A 28 4.24 -8.01 4.84
CA PRO A 28 5.18 -7.85 3.74
C PRO A 28 4.62 -6.83 2.73
N THR A 29 5.40 -5.80 2.43
CA THR A 29 4.95 -4.68 1.60
C THR A 29 5.58 -4.76 0.22
N LEU A 30 4.75 -4.71 -0.82
CA LEU A 30 5.18 -4.71 -2.21
C LEU A 30 5.03 -3.30 -2.78
N ILE A 31 6.12 -2.76 -3.30
CA ILE A 31 6.13 -1.45 -3.96
C ILE A 31 5.67 -1.55 -5.42
N THR A 32 5.40 -0.39 -6.02
CA THR A 32 5.00 -0.26 -7.43
C THR A 32 5.97 -0.98 -8.36
N SER A 33 5.46 -2.03 -9.02
CA SER A 33 6.21 -2.95 -9.88
C SER A 33 5.32 -3.45 -11.02
N ASP A 34 5.83 -4.33 -11.89
CA ASP A 34 5.02 -4.86 -12.97
C ASP A 34 3.98 -5.85 -12.42
N GLU A 35 2.78 -5.89 -13.03
CA GLU A 35 1.64 -6.70 -12.56
C GLU A 35 2.04 -8.15 -12.30
N GLY A 36 2.76 -8.76 -13.23
CA GLY A 36 3.22 -10.14 -13.11
C GLY A 36 4.24 -10.38 -12.00
N GLU A 37 5.02 -9.37 -11.60
CA GLU A 37 5.95 -9.45 -10.45
C GLU A 37 5.18 -9.40 -9.14
N VAL A 38 4.24 -8.47 -9.03
CA VAL A 38 3.41 -8.30 -7.83
C VAL A 38 2.57 -9.54 -7.57
N VAL A 39 1.87 -10.06 -8.59
CA VAL A 39 1.04 -11.27 -8.47
C VAL A 39 1.86 -12.47 -7.99
N ARG A 40 3.04 -12.69 -8.59
CA ARG A 40 3.94 -13.77 -8.17
C ARG A 40 4.45 -13.59 -6.74
N ALA A 41 4.81 -12.37 -6.35
CA ALA A 41 5.26 -12.09 -4.99
C ALA A 41 4.13 -12.34 -3.96
N ILE A 42 2.89 -11.97 -4.27
CA ILE A 42 1.72 -12.29 -3.44
C ILE A 42 1.59 -13.81 -3.26
N ASP A 43 1.71 -14.60 -4.33
CA ASP A 43 1.64 -16.06 -4.26
C ASP A 43 2.75 -16.65 -3.39
N VAL A 44 3.98 -16.17 -3.54
CA VAL A 44 5.13 -16.59 -2.71
C VAL A 44 4.87 -16.26 -1.24
N ILE A 45 4.43 -15.04 -0.93
CA ILE A 45 4.10 -14.63 0.43
C ILE A 45 2.96 -15.47 1.02
N ASN A 46 1.93 -15.76 0.24
CA ASN A 46 0.81 -16.61 0.67
C ASN A 46 1.24 -18.05 0.94
N ARG A 47 2.17 -18.59 0.17
CA ARG A 47 2.78 -19.91 0.44
C ARG A 47 3.61 -19.88 1.72
N ALA A 48 4.49 -18.89 1.86
CA ALA A 48 5.29 -18.71 3.07
C ALA A 48 4.42 -18.57 4.31
N ARG A 49 3.33 -17.81 4.25
CA ARG A 49 2.37 -17.63 5.35
C ARG A 49 1.81 -18.96 5.88
N ARG A 50 1.67 -19.98 5.05
CA ARG A 50 1.15 -21.31 5.45
C ARG A 50 2.20 -22.18 6.14
N THR A 51 3.48 -21.89 5.93
CA THR A 51 4.62 -22.70 6.42
C THR A 51 5.54 -21.92 7.35
N ALA A 52 5.27 -20.65 7.59
CA ALA A 52 6.19 -19.76 8.28
C ALA A 52 6.35 -20.13 9.75
N GLU A 53 7.60 -20.36 10.13
CA GLU A 53 8.07 -20.46 11.50
C GLU A 53 8.80 -19.15 11.83
N GLY A 54 8.07 -18.14 12.35
CA GLY A 54 8.62 -16.80 12.60
C GLY A 54 7.53 -15.78 12.93
N ALA A 55 7.82 -14.50 12.70
CA ALA A 55 6.82 -13.44 12.82
C ALA A 55 5.60 -13.73 11.93
N ARG A 56 4.39 -13.49 12.45
CA ARG A 56 3.15 -13.83 11.74
C ARG A 56 2.89 -12.86 10.58
N ILE A 57 2.67 -13.40 9.39
CA ILE A 57 2.22 -12.61 8.23
C ILE A 57 0.72 -12.34 8.34
N LEU A 58 0.35 -11.07 8.47
CA LEU A 58 -1.05 -10.61 8.61
C LEU A 58 -1.79 -10.55 7.27
N GLY A 59 -1.03 -10.47 6.18
CA GLY A 59 -1.48 -10.29 4.81
C GLY A 59 -0.46 -9.43 4.06
N VAL A 60 -0.70 -9.19 2.78
CA VAL A 60 0.16 -8.34 1.93
C VAL A 60 -0.31 -6.90 2.01
N HIS A 61 0.64 -5.97 2.01
CA HIS A 61 0.39 -4.54 1.76
C HIS A 61 0.88 -4.20 0.35
N LEU A 62 -0.02 -3.71 -0.50
CA LEU A 62 0.32 -3.14 -1.80
C LEU A 62 0.51 -1.63 -1.67
N GLU A 63 1.72 -1.15 -1.88
CA GLU A 63 2.03 0.28 -1.92
C GLU A 63 2.13 0.76 -3.38
N GLY A 64 0.98 1.21 -3.92
CA GLY A 64 0.80 1.52 -5.33
C GLY A 64 0.16 0.38 -6.14
N PRO A 65 0.14 0.46 -7.49
CA PRO A 65 0.85 1.43 -8.34
C PRO A 65 0.14 2.78 -8.55
N PHE A 66 -1.02 2.98 -7.91
CA PHE A 66 -1.87 4.16 -8.08
C PHE A 66 -1.42 5.36 -7.23
N LEU A 67 -0.16 5.78 -7.40
CA LEU A 67 0.47 6.84 -6.60
C LEU A 67 0.73 8.09 -7.43
N SER A 68 0.84 9.23 -6.75
CA SER A 68 1.05 10.52 -7.40
C SER A 68 2.45 10.59 -8.02
N PRO A 69 2.59 10.89 -9.32
CA PRO A 69 3.91 11.10 -9.94
C PRO A 69 4.69 12.25 -9.30
N ARG A 70 3.99 13.21 -8.67
CA ARG A 70 4.60 14.34 -7.94
C ARG A 70 5.20 13.92 -6.60
N ARG A 71 4.81 12.76 -6.08
CA ARG A 71 5.16 12.24 -4.75
C ARG A 71 5.52 10.76 -4.81
N SER A 72 6.17 10.32 -5.90
CA SER A 72 6.55 8.92 -6.09
C SER A 72 7.57 8.42 -5.07
N GLY A 73 8.40 9.30 -4.52
CA GLY A 73 9.48 8.89 -3.60
C GLY A 73 10.41 7.91 -4.29
N THR A 74 10.57 6.72 -3.70
CA THR A 74 11.40 5.62 -4.25
C THR A 74 10.66 4.76 -5.29
N HIS A 75 9.38 5.01 -5.56
CA HIS A 75 8.61 4.24 -6.53
C HIS A 75 9.06 4.58 -7.97
N PRO A 76 9.26 3.57 -8.83
CA PRO A 76 9.69 3.79 -10.21
C PRO A 76 8.58 4.50 -11.00
N ALA A 77 8.82 5.75 -11.39
CA ALA A 77 7.84 6.63 -12.02
C ALA A 77 7.20 6.02 -13.29
N GLN A 78 7.98 5.26 -14.07
CA GLN A 78 7.53 4.58 -15.28
C GLN A 78 6.57 3.40 -15.02
N LYS A 79 6.56 2.85 -13.80
CA LYS A 79 5.65 1.76 -13.41
C LYS A 79 4.39 2.28 -12.69
N LEU A 80 4.32 3.58 -12.38
CA LEU A 80 3.08 4.17 -11.89
C LEU A 80 1.95 4.00 -12.91
N ARG A 81 0.73 3.89 -12.40
CA ARG A 81 -0.49 3.75 -13.19
C ARG A 81 -1.54 4.71 -12.67
N SER A 82 -2.34 5.27 -13.57
CA SER A 82 -3.59 5.93 -13.17
C SER A 82 -4.50 4.92 -12.45
N PRO A 83 -5.38 5.36 -11.55
CA PRO A 83 -6.38 4.50 -10.93
C PRO A 83 -7.13 3.67 -11.99
N ASP A 84 -7.07 2.35 -11.85
CA ASP A 84 -7.64 1.38 -12.79
C ASP A 84 -8.23 0.22 -11.96
N LEU A 85 -9.56 0.07 -12.04
CA LEU A 85 -10.28 -0.93 -11.27
C LEU A 85 -9.97 -2.34 -11.74
N ASP A 86 -9.84 -2.56 -13.05
CA ASP A 86 -9.57 -3.88 -13.60
C ASP A 86 -8.15 -4.34 -13.20
N LEU A 87 -7.18 -3.43 -13.23
CA LEU A 87 -5.83 -3.72 -12.73
C LEU A 87 -5.87 -4.04 -11.22
N LEU A 88 -6.59 -3.26 -10.42
CA LEU A 88 -6.71 -3.52 -9.00
C LEU A 88 -7.32 -4.91 -8.73
N GLU A 89 -8.40 -5.28 -9.41
CA GLU A 89 -9.00 -6.61 -9.27
C GLU A 89 -8.02 -7.73 -9.64
N ARG A 90 -7.23 -7.57 -10.71
CA ARG A 90 -6.19 -8.56 -11.07
C ARG A 90 -5.09 -8.67 -10.02
N LEU A 91 -4.67 -7.56 -9.42
CA LEU A 91 -3.70 -7.57 -8.32
C LEU A 91 -4.26 -8.23 -7.03
N LEU A 92 -5.58 -8.13 -6.81
CA LEU A 92 -6.24 -8.73 -5.65
C LEU A 92 -6.66 -10.20 -5.88
N ALA A 93 -6.76 -10.65 -7.13
CA ALA A 93 -7.23 -11.98 -7.50
C ALA A 93 -6.51 -13.15 -6.81
N PRO A 94 -5.18 -13.12 -6.55
CA PRO A 94 -4.50 -14.18 -5.80
C PRO A 94 -4.92 -14.27 -4.32
N GLY A 95 -5.59 -13.23 -3.80
CA GLY A 95 -5.99 -13.11 -2.41
C GLY A 95 -4.83 -12.82 -1.46
N GLY A 96 -5.15 -12.63 -0.18
CA GLY A 96 -4.15 -12.37 0.87
C GLY A 96 -3.69 -10.92 0.99
N VAL A 97 -4.04 -10.04 0.05
CA VAL A 97 -3.88 -8.58 0.19
C VAL A 97 -4.83 -8.06 1.26
N SER A 98 -4.26 -7.32 2.21
CA SER A 98 -4.94 -6.82 3.41
C SER A 98 -4.94 -5.29 3.49
N THR A 99 -3.99 -4.65 2.82
CA THR A 99 -3.90 -3.19 2.75
C THR A 99 -3.48 -2.75 1.36
N VAL A 100 -4.07 -1.67 0.87
CA VAL A 100 -3.67 -1.01 -0.37
C VAL A 100 -3.41 0.47 -0.10
N THR A 101 -2.30 1.01 -0.59
CA THR A 101 -2.00 2.45 -0.58
C THR A 101 -2.18 3.03 -1.96
N LEU A 102 -2.92 4.13 -2.04
CA LEU A 102 -3.12 4.89 -3.27
C LEU A 102 -3.12 6.40 -3.00
N ALA A 103 -2.92 7.20 -4.04
CA ALA A 103 -3.02 8.65 -3.99
C ALA A 103 -4.47 9.08 -4.29
N PRO A 104 -5.19 9.68 -3.33
CA PRO A 104 -6.63 9.95 -3.45
C PRO A 104 -6.97 11.10 -4.41
N GLU A 105 -6.02 11.99 -4.72
CA GLU A 105 -6.24 13.11 -5.65
C GLU A 105 -6.27 12.68 -7.12
N LEU A 106 -5.87 11.43 -7.42
CA LEU A 106 -5.83 10.95 -8.79
C LEU A 106 -7.24 10.71 -9.33
N PRO A 107 -7.53 11.10 -10.59
CA PRO A 107 -8.82 10.84 -11.21
C PRO A 107 -9.18 9.35 -11.18
N GLY A 108 -10.30 9.01 -10.54
CA GLY A 108 -10.80 7.63 -10.41
C GLY A 108 -10.39 6.93 -9.11
N ALA A 109 -9.53 7.53 -8.28
CA ALA A 109 -9.11 6.95 -7.00
C ALA A 109 -10.30 6.65 -6.07
N GLN A 110 -11.30 7.53 -6.03
CA GLN A 110 -12.53 7.34 -5.25
C GLN A 110 -13.30 6.06 -5.62
N VAL A 111 -13.25 5.66 -6.91
CA VAL A 111 -13.88 4.41 -7.36
C VAL A 111 -13.14 3.22 -6.76
N LEU A 112 -11.81 3.26 -6.76
CA LEU A 112 -11.00 2.19 -6.19
C LEU A 112 -11.22 2.08 -4.67
N ILE A 113 -11.15 3.21 -3.95
CA ILE A 113 -11.40 3.26 -2.50
C ILE A 113 -12.75 2.61 -2.17
N ARG A 114 -13.81 3.02 -2.86
CA ARG A 114 -15.16 2.49 -2.64
C ARG A 114 -15.31 1.02 -3.02
N ALA A 115 -14.62 0.56 -4.06
CA ALA A 115 -14.68 -0.82 -4.50
C ALA A 115 -14.03 -1.78 -3.50
N VAL A 116 -12.96 -1.36 -2.80
CA VAL A 116 -12.22 -2.24 -1.88
C VAL A 116 -12.48 -1.98 -0.39
N ARG A 117 -13.22 -0.93 -0.03
CA ARG A 117 -13.63 -0.70 1.38
C ARG A 117 -14.41 -1.92 1.89
N GLY A 118 -13.86 -2.60 2.88
CA GLY A 118 -14.41 -3.84 3.43
C GLY A 118 -13.82 -5.14 2.88
N ARG A 119 -13.03 -5.09 1.79
CA ARG A 119 -12.17 -6.20 1.34
C ARG A 119 -10.74 -6.04 1.84
N CYS A 120 -10.24 -4.81 1.84
CA CYS A 120 -8.92 -4.44 2.36
C CYS A 120 -9.01 -3.15 3.17
N VAL A 121 -8.01 -2.90 4.00
CA VAL A 121 -7.77 -1.56 4.55
C VAL A 121 -7.27 -0.67 3.42
N VAL A 122 -7.93 0.47 3.21
CA VAL A 122 -7.47 1.46 2.25
C VAL A 122 -6.64 2.50 2.99
N ALA A 123 -5.38 2.60 2.60
CA ALA A 123 -4.46 3.63 3.03
C ALA A 123 -4.29 4.70 1.94
N ILE A 124 -4.05 5.94 2.34
CA ILE A 124 -3.70 7.03 1.42
C ILE A 124 -2.28 7.54 1.72
N GLY A 125 -1.50 7.77 0.67
CA GLY A 125 -0.08 8.12 0.77
C GLY A 125 0.54 8.36 -0.60
N HIS A 126 1.80 8.79 -0.65
CA HIS A 126 2.47 9.19 -1.90
C HIS A 126 1.60 10.13 -2.74
N SER A 127 1.12 11.18 -2.09
CA SER A 127 -0.02 11.97 -2.55
C SER A 127 0.26 13.46 -2.40
N ALA A 128 -0.13 14.21 -3.41
CA ALA A 128 -0.15 15.67 -3.39
C ALA A 128 -1.55 16.21 -3.03
N ALA A 129 -2.39 15.41 -2.38
CA ALA A 129 -3.76 15.77 -2.04
C ALA A 129 -3.84 16.99 -1.14
N THR A 130 -4.80 17.84 -1.48
CA THR A 130 -5.32 18.88 -0.60
C THR A 130 -6.01 18.26 0.61
N ALA A 131 -6.23 19.05 1.66
CA ALA A 131 -6.96 18.59 2.84
C ALA A 131 -8.40 18.17 2.52
N MET A 132 -9.04 18.81 1.53
CA MET A 132 -10.40 18.48 1.08
C MET A 132 -10.45 17.11 0.38
N GLU A 133 -9.50 16.84 -0.52
CA GLU A 133 -9.40 15.53 -1.20
C GLU A 133 -9.10 14.41 -0.20
N ALA A 134 -8.23 14.66 0.79
CA ALA A 134 -7.95 13.72 1.86
C ALA A 134 -9.20 13.38 2.70
N ARG A 135 -9.95 14.41 3.14
CA ARG A 135 -11.22 14.22 3.88
C ARG A 135 -12.24 13.44 3.06
N GLN A 136 -12.38 13.78 1.77
CA GLN A 136 -13.27 13.05 0.88
C GLN A 136 -12.89 11.57 0.75
N ALA A 137 -11.59 11.26 0.73
CA ALA A 137 -11.10 9.88 0.71
C ALA A 137 -11.41 9.13 2.03
N PHE A 138 -11.33 9.81 3.18
CA PHE A 138 -11.74 9.25 4.47
C PHE A 138 -13.25 8.93 4.48
N ASP A 139 -14.08 9.86 4.01
CA ASP A 139 -15.53 9.66 3.83
C ASP A 139 -15.82 8.48 2.89
N ASP A 140 -15.03 8.32 1.84
CA ASP A 140 -15.19 7.24 0.86
C ASP A 140 -14.80 5.87 1.41
N GLY A 141 -13.94 5.79 2.43
CA GLY A 141 -13.56 4.54 3.09
C GLY A 141 -12.08 4.38 3.42
N ALA A 142 -11.22 5.36 3.13
CA ALA A 142 -9.82 5.33 3.57
C ALA A 142 -9.75 5.41 5.11
N ARG A 143 -8.85 4.63 5.72
CA ARG A 143 -8.74 4.48 7.18
C ARG A 143 -7.32 4.61 7.72
N VAL A 144 -6.33 4.66 6.83
CA VAL A 144 -4.91 4.72 7.20
C VAL A 144 -4.23 5.77 6.34
N VAL A 145 -3.20 6.42 6.89
CA VAL A 145 -2.27 7.26 6.13
C VAL A 145 -0.90 6.60 6.18
N THR A 146 -0.32 6.31 5.02
CA THR A 146 0.98 5.65 4.93
C THR A 146 2.08 6.64 5.31
N HIS A 147 2.98 6.22 6.23
CA HIS A 147 4.20 6.93 6.68
C HIS A 147 4.09 8.47 6.74
N LEU A 148 3.12 8.96 7.53
CA LEU A 148 2.79 10.39 7.73
C LEU A 148 3.97 11.35 7.53
N PHE A 149 3.72 12.42 6.76
CA PHE A 149 4.68 13.43 6.28
C PHE A 149 5.55 13.00 5.07
N ASN A 150 5.90 11.73 4.94
CA ASN A 150 6.78 11.28 3.85
C ASN A 150 6.00 11.19 2.54
N ALA A 151 6.63 11.66 1.45
CA ALA A 151 6.01 11.67 0.12
C ALA A 151 4.60 12.32 0.11
N MET A 152 4.45 13.44 0.83
CA MET A 152 3.24 14.26 0.87
C MET A 152 3.55 15.70 0.45
N GLU A 153 2.52 16.46 0.08
CA GLU A 153 2.67 17.91 -0.02
C GLU A 153 3.04 18.49 1.37
N PRO A 154 4.09 19.33 1.48
CA PRO A 154 4.42 19.97 2.74
C PRO A 154 3.26 20.80 3.29
N MET A 155 2.99 20.62 4.58
CA MET A 155 1.94 21.36 5.27
C MET A 155 2.31 22.84 5.40
N SER A 156 1.38 23.73 5.03
CA SER A 156 1.47 25.17 5.28
C SER A 156 0.12 25.73 5.76
N ALA A 157 0.13 26.95 6.31
CA ALA A 157 -1.08 27.59 6.83
C ALA A 157 -2.20 27.75 5.78
N ARG A 158 -1.87 27.86 4.50
CA ARG A 158 -2.84 27.99 3.39
C ARG A 158 -3.07 26.70 2.62
N GLN A 159 -2.17 25.73 2.75
CA GLN A 159 -2.26 24.42 2.12
C GLN A 159 -1.94 23.35 3.18
N PRO A 160 -2.91 22.97 4.02
CA PRO A 160 -2.66 22.01 5.08
C PRO A 160 -2.32 20.60 4.56
N GLY A 161 -2.89 20.22 3.40
CA GLY A 161 -2.60 18.97 2.71
C GLY A 161 -3.05 17.71 3.46
N LEU A 162 -2.62 16.55 2.95
CA LEU A 162 -2.94 15.24 3.52
C LEU A 162 -2.50 15.09 4.98
N ALA A 163 -1.26 15.50 5.31
CA ALA A 163 -0.72 15.30 6.66
C ALA A 163 -1.54 16.04 7.72
N ALA A 164 -1.94 17.30 7.46
CA ALA A 164 -2.78 18.05 8.38
C ALA A 164 -4.17 17.43 8.52
N ALA A 165 -4.78 17.01 7.40
CA ALA A 165 -6.09 16.36 7.42
C ALA A 165 -6.06 15.13 8.33
N ALA A 166 -5.05 14.26 8.16
CA ALA A 166 -4.87 13.04 8.96
C ALA A 166 -4.69 13.27 10.46
N LEU A 167 -4.12 14.41 10.87
CA LEU A 167 -3.93 14.77 12.27
C LEU A 167 -5.17 15.39 12.92
N SER A 168 -6.19 15.73 12.12
CA SER A 168 -7.32 16.56 12.53
C SER A 168 -8.69 15.93 12.30
N ASP A 169 -8.73 14.70 11.79
CA ASP A 169 -9.93 13.94 11.42
C ASP A 169 -9.96 12.61 12.17
#